data_AF-A0A949NSG8-F1
#
_entry.id   AF-A0A949NSG8-F1
#
_cell.length_a   1.000
_cell.length_b   1.000
_cell.length_c   1.000
_cell.angle_alpha   90.00
_cell.angle_beta   90.00
_cell.angle_gamma   90.00
#
_symmetry.space_group_name_H-M   'P 1'
#
loop_
_entity.id
_entity.type
_entity.pdbx_description
1 polymer ?
#
loop_
_entity_poly.entity_id
_entity_poly.type
_entity_poly.pdbx_seq_one_letter_code
_entity_poly.pdbx_strand_id
1 'polypeptide(L)'
;MKLPVYVSIEEVQRVCAELGIRDWTKLSEPKVEMAEAEVVLREVNSGGMPIVVEDFAAGLEVELEHGLRFPDANVTNNHPVLTGMIVMAHFKESLDYYQRLDVAELEGDLLKALAAGDLAKAKAKYLKLTQAKKALSEIEARLLG
;
A
#
# COMPACT_ATOMS: atom_id res chain seq x y z
N MET A 1 -5.87 -9.96 24.21
CA MET A 1 -7.20 -9.34 24.43
C MET A 1 -8.07 -9.72 23.23
N LYS A 2 -9.35 -10.06 23.41
CA LYS A 2 -10.27 -10.21 22.27
C LYS A 2 -10.75 -8.81 21.88
N LEU A 3 -10.34 -8.33 20.71
CA LEU A 3 -10.78 -7.04 20.18
C LEU A 3 -12.16 -7.20 19.53
N PRO A 4 -13.03 -6.17 19.59
CA PRO A 4 -14.26 -6.16 18.79
C PRO A 4 -13.93 -5.98 17.31
N VAL A 5 -14.89 -6.33 16.45
CA VAL A 5 -14.85 -5.95 15.03
C VAL A 5 -15.24 -4.48 14.94
N TYR A 6 -14.32 -3.62 14.52
CA TYR A 6 -14.55 -2.17 14.42
C TYR A 6 -15.23 -1.77 13.10
N VAL A 7 -15.00 -2.54 12.04
CA VAL A 7 -15.55 -2.32 10.70
C VAL A 7 -16.15 -3.63 10.22
N SER A 8 -17.46 -3.68 9.96
CA SER A 8 -18.10 -4.93 9.51
C SER A 8 -17.95 -5.14 8.01
N ILE A 9 -18.11 -6.39 7.55
CA ILE A 9 -18.09 -6.73 6.11
C ILE A 9 -19.20 -6.00 5.35
N GLU A 10 -20.36 -5.87 5.96
CA GLU A 10 -21.51 -5.16 5.39
C GLU A 10 -21.21 -3.68 5.20
N GLU A 11 -20.47 -3.06 6.13
CA GLU A 11 -20.05 -1.67 6.01
C GLU A 11 -19.07 -1.48 4.84
N VAL A 12 -18.10 -2.39 4.69
CA VAL A 12 -17.18 -2.35 3.55
C VAL A 12 -17.93 -2.50 2.23
N GLN A 13 -18.87 -3.45 2.15
CA GLN A 13 -19.71 -3.66 0.97
C GLN A 13 -20.56 -2.43 0.64
N ARG A 14 -21.17 -1.80 1.66
CA ARG A 14 -21.96 -0.58 1.51
C ARG A 14 -21.12 0.55 0.93
N VAL A 15 -19.93 0.80 1.48
CA VAL A 15 -19.05 1.88 1.02
C VAL A 15 -18.47 1.59 -0.36
N CYS A 16 -18.09 0.34 -0.68
CA CYS A 16 -17.66 -0.02 -2.03
C CYS A 16 -18.77 0.28 -3.06
N ALA A 17 -20.02 -0.05 -2.73
CA ALA A 17 -21.17 0.23 -3.59
C ALA A 17 -21.44 1.75 -3.72
N GLU A 18 -21.33 2.51 -2.63
CA GLU A 18 -21.49 3.97 -2.63
C GLU A 18 -20.43 4.67 -3.49
N LEU A 19 -19.18 4.18 -3.44
CA LEU A 19 -18.08 4.66 -4.27
C LEU A 19 -18.13 4.15 -5.72
N GLY A 20 -18.95 3.15 -6.02
CA GLY A 20 -19.03 2.53 -7.34
C GLY A 20 -17.78 1.73 -7.73
N ILE A 21 -17.08 1.15 -6.75
CA ILE A 21 -15.88 0.32 -6.95
C ILE A 21 -16.19 -1.17 -6.71
N ARG A 22 -15.23 -2.07 -6.99
CA ARG A 22 -15.41 -3.50 -6.72
C ARG A 22 -15.58 -3.73 -5.23
N ASP A 23 -16.23 -4.84 -4.88
CA ASP A 23 -16.37 -5.25 -3.48
C ASP A 23 -15.01 -5.70 -2.91
N TRP A 24 -14.36 -4.82 -2.15
CA TRP A 24 -13.03 -5.08 -1.60
C TRP A 24 -12.99 -6.18 -0.53
N THR A 25 -14.15 -6.63 -0.03
CA THR A 25 -14.25 -7.82 0.83
C THR A 25 -13.99 -9.11 0.07
N LYS A 26 -14.05 -9.07 -1.27
CA LYS A 26 -13.85 -10.22 -2.17
C LYS A 26 -12.48 -10.25 -2.85
N LEU A 27 -11.60 -9.29 -2.55
CA LEU A 27 -10.26 -9.28 -3.13
C LEU A 27 -9.47 -10.50 -2.64
N SER A 28 -8.84 -11.20 -3.58
CA SER A 28 -7.90 -12.29 -3.29
C SER A 28 -6.45 -11.83 -3.33
N GLU A 29 -6.19 -10.69 -3.97
CA GLU A 29 -4.87 -10.08 -4.13
C GLU A 29 -4.98 -8.59 -3.82
N PRO A 30 -3.89 -7.95 -3.31
CA PRO A 30 -3.88 -6.53 -2.98
C PRO A 30 -3.92 -5.59 -4.20
N LYS A 31 -4.35 -6.08 -5.37
CA LYS A 31 -4.32 -5.33 -6.62
C LYS A 31 -5.49 -4.35 -6.71
N VAL A 32 -5.16 -3.07 -6.81
CA VAL A 32 -6.14 -1.99 -6.98
C VAL A 32 -6.19 -1.57 -8.44
N GLU A 33 -7.40 -1.38 -8.98
CA GLU A 33 -7.57 -0.82 -10.32
C GLU A 33 -7.36 0.71 -10.27
N MET A 34 -6.73 1.28 -11.29
CA MET A 34 -6.43 2.72 -11.33
C MET A 34 -7.68 3.59 -11.15
N ALA A 35 -8.81 3.18 -11.74
CA ALA A 35 -10.09 3.87 -11.58
C ALA A 35 -10.58 3.87 -10.12
N GLU A 36 -10.34 2.77 -9.38
CA GLU A 36 -10.70 2.69 -7.97
C GLU A 36 -9.77 3.58 -7.12
N ALA A 37 -8.47 3.57 -7.41
CA ALA A 37 -7.50 4.43 -6.74
C ALA A 37 -7.83 5.92 -6.93
N GLU A 38 -8.24 6.33 -8.13
CA GLU A 38 -8.70 7.70 -8.41
C GLU A 38 -9.95 8.08 -7.59
N VAL A 39 -10.92 7.19 -7.50
CA VAL A 39 -12.15 7.41 -6.71
C VAL A 39 -11.81 7.54 -5.23
N VAL A 40 -11.03 6.61 -4.69
CA VAL A 40 -10.66 6.63 -3.27
C VAL A 40 -9.79 7.84 -2.96
N LEU A 41 -8.83 8.20 -3.82
CA LEU A 41 -7.98 9.38 -3.61
C LEU A 41 -8.83 10.65 -3.54
N ARG A 42 -9.83 10.79 -4.41
CA ARG A 42 -10.75 11.94 -4.40
C ARG A 42 -11.51 12.05 -3.08
N GLU A 43 -11.90 10.91 -2.51
CA GLU A 43 -12.61 10.84 -1.22
C GLU A 43 -11.72 11.27 -0.05
N VAL A 44 -10.44 10.88 -0.05
CA VAL A 44 -9.54 11.08 1.12
C VAL A 44 -8.62 12.30 1.03
N ASN A 45 -8.36 12.84 -0.17
CA ASN A 45 -7.45 13.98 -0.38
C ASN A 45 -8.15 15.34 -0.36
N SER A 46 -8.91 15.62 0.70
CA SER A 46 -9.62 16.90 0.88
C SER A 46 -8.68 18.11 0.99
N GLY A 47 -7.42 17.90 1.36
CA GLY A 47 -6.39 18.93 1.46
C GLY A 47 -5.73 19.31 0.14
N GLY A 48 -6.04 18.62 -0.97
CA GLY A 48 -5.47 18.93 -2.28
C GLY A 48 -3.96 18.73 -2.36
N MET A 49 -3.41 17.74 -1.63
CA MET A 49 -2.00 17.38 -1.72
C MET A 49 -1.66 16.93 -3.14
N PRO A 50 -0.47 17.26 -3.67
CA PRO A 50 -0.06 16.94 -5.04
C PRO A 50 0.38 15.47 -5.15
N ILE A 51 -0.57 14.56 -4.90
CA ILE A 51 -0.34 13.11 -4.89
C ILE A 51 -0.52 12.58 -6.31
N VAL A 52 0.48 11.83 -6.76
CA VAL A 52 0.43 11.06 -8.01
C VAL A 52 -0.44 9.82 -7.76
N VAL A 53 -1.41 9.55 -8.64
CA VAL A 53 -2.42 8.51 -8.37
C VAL A 53 -1.82 7.11 -8.39
N GLU A 54 -0.76 6.90 -9.18
CA GLU A 54 0.00 5.66 -9.23
C GLU A 54 0.70 5.36 -7.89
N ASP A 55 1.24 6.39 -7.25
CA ASP A 55 1.87 6.26 -5.93
C ASP A 55 0.82 5.96 -4.85
N PHE A 56 -0.35 6.59 -4.95
CA PHE A 56 -1.49 6.31 -4.07
C PHE A 56 -2.03 4.89 -4.25
N ALA A 57 -2.15 4.44 -5.51
CA ALA A 57 -2.54 3.07 -5.83
C ALA A 57 -1.56 2.08 -5.20
N ALA A 58 -0.25 2.27 -5.40
CA ALA A 58 0.79 1.44 -4.79
C ALA A 58 0.69 1.41 -3.25
N GLY A 59 0.43 2.57 -2.62
CA GLY A 59 0.17 2.63 -1.19
C GLY A 59 -1.04 1.83 -0.74
N LEU A 60 -2.16 1.91 -1.47
CA LEU A 60 -3.34 1.08 -1.19
C LEU A 60 -3.01 -0.41 -1.30
N GLU A 61 -2.22 -0.83 -2.30
CA GLU A 61 -1.83 -2.25 -2.44
C GLU A 61 -1.04 -2.71 -1.22
N VAL A 62 -0.09 -1.90 -0.74
CA VAL A 62 0.68 -2.19 0.48
C VAL A 62 -0.24 -2.34 1.70
N GLU A 63 -1.14 -1.39 1.94
CA GLU A 63 -2.03 -1.45 3.11
C GLU A 63 -3.04 -2.60 3.05
N LEU A 64 -3.48 -3.01 1.85
CA LEU A 64 -4.34 -4.17 1.67
C LEU A 64 -3.63 -5.49 1.99
N GLU A 65 -2.30 -5.57 1.90
CA GLU A 65 -1.56 -6.78 2.28
C GLU A 65 -1.80 -7.15 3.74
N HIS A 66 -1.94 -6.15 4.62
CA HIS A 66 -2.23 -6.36 6.04
C HIS A 66 -3.53 -7.15 6.23
N GLY A 67 -4.60 -6.75 5.55
CA GLY A 67 -5.90 -7.43 5.63
C GLY A 67 -5.93 -8.80 4.94
N LEU A 68 -5.26 -8.92 3.78
CA LEU A 68 -5.34 -10.09 2.91
C LEU A 68 -4.35 -11.20 3.27
N ARG A 69 -3.16 -10.86 3.78
CA ARG A 69 -2.11 -11.84 4.10
C ARG A 69 -1.97 -12.11 5.58
N PHE A 70 -2.32 -11.15 6.44
CA PHE A 70 -2.11 -11.23 7.89
C PHE A 70 -3.44 -11.04 8.64
N PRO A 71 -4.30 -12.08 8.74
CA PRO A 71 -5.62 -11.95 9.36
C PRO A 71 -5.60 -11.43 10.80
N ASP A 72 -4.49 -11.63 11.53
CA ASP A 72 -4.26 -11.15 12.88
C ASP A 72 -3.87 -9.66 12.96
N ALA A 73 -3.48 -9.06 11.83
CA ALA A 73 -3.23 -7.62 11.65
C ALA A 73 -4.33 -6.91 10.85
N ASN A 74 -5.43 -7.60 10.51
CA ASN A 74 -6.54 -7.01 9.78
C ASN A 74 -7.43 -6.15 10.69
N VAL A 75 -7.36 -4.83 10.52
CA VAL A 75 -8.14 -3.86 11.32
C VAL A 75 -9.23 -3.13 10.53
N THR A 76 -9.16 -3.11 9.20
CA THR A 76 -10.10 -2.37 8.34
C THR A 76 -11.07 -3.24 7.57
N ASN A 77 -10.85 -4.56 7.50
CA ASN A 77 -11.56 -5.46 6.57
C ASN A 77 -11.50 -4.98 5.10
N ASN A 78 -10.40 -4.35 4.71
CA ASN A 78 -10.20 -3.73 3.40
C ASN A 78 -11.17 -2.58 3.11
N HIS A 79 -11.62 -1.85 4.12
CA HIS A 79 -12.48 -0.69 3.92
C HIS A 79 -11.77 0.38 3.07
N PRO A 80 -12.27 0.72 1.86
CA PRO A 80 -11.52 1.51 0.88
C PRO A 80 -11.12 2.91 1.40
N VAL A 81 -12.04 3.61 2.07
CA VAL A 81 -11.76 4.94 2.64
C VAL A 81 -10.75 4.88 3.79
N LEU A 82 -10.92 3.95 4.75
CA LEU A 82 -10.00 3.82 5.89
C LEU A 82 -8.60 3.39 5.44
N THR A 83 -8.52 2.45 4.49
CA THR A 83 -7.25 2.07 3.86
C THR A 83 -6.61 3.29 3.18
N GLY A 84 -7.37 4.06 2.40
CA GLY A 84 -6.90 5.31 1.80
C GLY A 84 -6.46 6.35 2.82
N MET A 85 -7.13 6.46 3.97
CA MET A 85 -6.72 7.37 5.04
C MET A 85 -5.38 6.99 5.68
N ILE A 86 -5.05 5.70 5.76
CA ILE A 86 -3.74 5.22 6.22
C ILE A 86 -2.66 5.65 5.20
N VAL A 87 -2.92 5.44 3.91
CA VAL A 87 -2.04 5.92 2.82
C VAL A 87 -1.81 7.42 2.90
N MET A 88 -2.88 8.19 3.12
CA MET A 88 -2.79 9.65 3.28
C MET A 88 -2.00 10.06 4.53
N ALA A 89 -2.05 9.30 5.62
CA ALA A 89 -1.27 9.59 6.82
C ALA A 89 0.23 9.53 6.51
N HIS A 90 0.66 8.51 5.76
CA HIS A 90 2.04 8.36 5.32
C HIS A 90 2.49 9.44 4.33
N PHE A 91 1.65 9.81 3.37
CA PHE A 91 1.98 10.91 2.47
C PHE A 91 2.10 12.27 3.16
N LYS A 92 1.46 12.46 4.32
CA LYS A 92 1.64 13.68 5.13
C LYS A 92 3.01 13.74 5.81
N GLU A 93 3.66 12.60 6.02
CA GLU A 93 5.03 12.53 6.54
C GLU A 93 6.03 12.78 5.41
N SER A 94 5.83 12.12 4.27
CA SER A 94 6.65 12.31 3.07
C SER A 94 5.94 11.79 1.82
N LEU A 95 5.95 12.56 0.72
CA LEU A 95 5.31 12.15 -0.54
C LEU A 95 5.96 10.91 -1.18
N ASP A 96 7.20 10.59 -0.82
CA ASP A 96 7.95 9.43 -1.30
C ASP A 96 7.94 8.23 -0.33
N TYR A 97 7.02 8.24 0.64
CA TYR A 97 6.98 7.25 1.74
C TYR A 97 6.99 5.80 1.24
N TYR A 98 6.11 5.46 0.30
CA TYR A 98 5.97 4.08 -0.17
C TYR A 98 7.18 3.60 -0.98
N GLN A 99 7.90 4.49 -1.65
CA GLN A 99 9.14 4.14 -2.33
C GLN A 99 10.29 3.93 -1.34
N ARG A 100 10.31 4.68 -0.23
CA ARG A 100 11.23 4.41 0.89
C ARG A 100 10.92 3.06 1.55
N LEU A 101 9.62 2.76 1.72
CA LEU A 101 9.17 1.49 2.29
C LEU A 101 9.58 0.29 1.43
N ASP A 102 9.38 0.34 0.10
CA ASP A 102 9.79 -0.75 -0.81
C ASP A 102 11.29 -1.05 -0.71
N VAL A 103 12.13 0.00 -0.61
CA VAL A 103 13.57 -0.17 -0.37
C VAL A 103 13.83 -0.90 0.96
N ALA A 104 13.19 -0.47 2.04
CA ALA A 104 13.38 -1.06 3.37
C ALA A 104 12.93 -2.54 3.42
N GLU A 105 11.79 -2.86 2.81
CA GLU A 105 11.26 -4.23 2.74
C GLU A 105 12.18 -5.15 1.93
N LEU A 106 12.68 -4.67 0.78
CA LEU A 106 13.62 -5.42 -0.06
C LEU A 106 14.97 -5.65 0.63
N GLU A 107 15.45 -4.70 1.43
CA GLU A 107 16.64 -4.88 2.27
C GLU A 107 16.42 -5.98 3.32
N GLY A 108 15.26 -5.98 3.99
CA GLY A 108 14.88 -7.03 4.93
C GLY A 108 14.77 -8.40 4.28
N ASP A 109 14.14 -8.49 3.11
CA ASP A 109 14.00 -9.74 2.36
C ASP A 109 15.32 -10.27 1.79
N LEU A 110 16.22 -9.38 1.37
CA LEU A 110 17.57 -9.74 0.98
C LEU A 110 18.34 -10.35 2.18
N LEU A 111 18.27 -9.72 3.35
CA LEU A 111 18.89 -10.23 4.57
C LEU A 111 18.34 -11.61 4.94
N LYS A 112 17.02 -11.80 4.91
CA LYS A 112 16.38 -13.11 5.15
C LYS A 112 16.90 -14.18 4.19
N ALA A 113 17.01 -13.86 2.90
CA ALA A 113 17.50 -14.80 1.88
C ALA A 113 18.98 -15.17 2.12
N LEU A 114 19.83 -14.19 2.44
CA LEU A 114 21.23 -14.41 2.76
C LEU A 114 21.39 -15.27 4.03
N ALA A 115 20.64 -14.97 5.08
CA ALA A 115 20.65 -15.74 6.34
C ALA A 115 20.20 -17.19 6.13
N ALA A 116 19.29 -17.44 5.19
CA ALA A 116 18.85 -18.78 4.80
C ALA A 116 19.82 -19.50 3.84
N GLY A 117 20.89 -18.84 3.38
CA GLY A 117 21.81 -19.39 2.38
C GLY A 117 21.22 -19.49 0.97
N ASP A 118 20.05 -18.89 0.72
CA ASP A 118 19.37 -18.91 -0.58
C ASP A 118 19.93 -17.81 -1.49
N LEU A 119 21.05 -18.13 -2.14
CA LEU A 119 21.74 -17.19 -3.03
C LEU A 119 20.93 -16.84 -4.28
N ALA A 120 20.04 -17.73 -4.74
CA ALA A 120 19.19 -17.47 -5.90
C ALA A 120 18.15 -16.39 -5.56
N LYS A 121 17.46 -16.55 -4.43
CA LYS A 121 16.52 -15.54 -3.92
C LYS A 121 17.24 -14.25 -3.53
N ALA A 122 18.42 -14.34 -2.91
CA ALA A 122 19.22 -13.15 -2.57
C ALA A 122 19.59 -12.35 -3.83
N LYS A 123 20.06 -13.02 -4.89
CA LYS A 123 20.35 -12.34 -6.18
C LYS A 123 19.10 -11.70 -6.76
N ALA A 124 17.95 -12.39 -6.74
CA ALA A 124 16.70 -11.84 -7.24
C ALA A 124 16.22 -10.61 -6.44
N LYS A 125 16.33 -10.66 -5.09
CA LYS A 125 15.97 -9.54 -4.21
C LYS A 125 16.94 -8.37 -4.37
N TYR A 126 18.22 -8.63 -4.53
CA TYR A 126 19.22 -7.59 -4.80
C TYR A 126 18.95 -6.84 -6.11
N LEU A 127 18.57 -7.55 -7.19
CA LEU A 127 18.19 -6.91 -8.45
C LEU A 127 16.93 -6.04 -8.34
N LYS A 128 15.95 -6.47 -7.54
CA LYS A 128 14.78 -5.62 -7.24
C LYS A 128 15.15 -4.41 -6.40
N LEU A 129 16.01 -4.59 -5.40
CA LEU A 129 16.48 -3.51 -4.53
C LEU A 129 17.21 -2.41 -5.32
N THR A 130 18.02 -2.77 -6.32
CA THR A 130 18.68 -1.75 -7.16
C THR A 130 17.69 -0.97 -8.01
N GLN A 131 16.61 -1.61 -8.49
CA GLN A 131 15.53 -0.93 -9.20
C GLN A 131 14.74 -0.01 -8.27
N ALA A 132 14.38 -0.46 -7.07
CA ALA A 132 13.67 0.34 -6.08
C ALA A 132 14.49 1.58 -5.65
N LYS A 133 15.80 1.41 -5.40
CA LYS A 133 16.71 2.53 -5.10
C LYS A 133 16.81 3.53 -6.26
N LYS A 134 16.79 3.06 -7.51
CA LYS A 134 16.76 3.94 -8.69
C LYS A 134 15.46 4.74 -8.73
N ALA A 135 14.31 4.09 -8.55
CA ALA A 135 13.00 4.74 -8.55
C ALA A 135 12.90 5.78 -7.42
N LEU A 136 13.35 5.46 -6.21
CA LEU A 136 13.41 6.41 -5.10
C LEU A 136 14.29 7.62 -5.45
N SER A 137 15.48 7.39 -6.01
CA SER A 137 16.39 8.47 -6.39
C SER A 137 15.80 9.39 -7.48
N GLU A 138 15.01 8.85 -8.42
CA GLU A 138 14.29 9.65 -9.43
C GLU A 138 13.21 10.55 -8.81
N ILE A 139 12.53 10.07 -7.77
CA ILE A 139 11.53 10.85 -7.03
C ILE A 139 12.21 11.92 -6.18
N GLU A 140 13.29 11.59 -5.48
CA GLU A 140 14.09 12.56 -4.73
C GLU A 140 14.59 13.70 -5.64
N ALA A 141 15.07 13.36 -6.84
CA ALA A 141 15.46 14.36 -7.84
C ALA A 141 14.26 15.23 -8.25
N ARG A 142 13.09 14.64 -8.53
CA ARG A 142 11.87 15.40 -8.87
C ARG A 142 11.44 16.36 -7.76
N LEU A 143 11.59 15.97 -6.50
CA LEU A 143 11.23 16.79 -5.34
C LEU A 143 12.22 17.95 -5.10
N LEU A 144 13.48 17.80 -5.51
CA LEU A 144 14.53 18.81 -5.33
C LEU A 144 14.60 19.83 -6.48
N GLY A 145 14.03 19.51 -7.65
CA GLY A 145 14.10 20.34 -8.88
C GLY A 145 15.37 20.11 -9.69
#